data_AF-A0A512DLI2-F1
#
_entry.id   AF-A0A512DLI2-F1
#
_cell.length_a   1.000
_cell.length_b   1.000
_cell.length_c   1.000
_cell.angle_alpha   90.00
_cell.angle_beta   90.00
_cell.angle_gamma   90.00
#
_symmetry.space_group_name_H-M   'P 1'
#
loop_
_entity.id
_entity.type
_entity.pdbx_description
1 polymer ?
#
loop_
_entity_poly.entity_id
_entity_poly.type
_entity_poly.pdbx_seq_one_letter_code
_entity_poly.pdbx_strand_id
1 'polypeptide(L)' 'MTALDLDGTCVIVTGGASGIGRGIVDTVIEHGGRAAVWDIDEGRLRKTATIC' A
#
# COMPACT_ATOMS: atom_id res chain seq x y z
N MET A 1 -11.59 15.78 -5.27
CA MET A 1 -11.01 14.67 -4.50
C MET A 1 -11.57 14.75 -3.09
N THR A 2 -12.24 13.70 -2.63
CA THR A 2 -12.58 13.57 -1.20
C THR A 2 -11.34 13.05 -0.49
N ALA A 3 -10.78 13.84 0.42
CA ALA A 3 -9.66 13.41 1.24
C ALA A 3 -10.14 12.30 2.18
N LEU A 4 -9.55 11.11 2.05
CA LEU A 4 -9.57 10.14 3.12
C LEU A 4 -8.56 10.62 4.18
N ASP A 5 -8.97 10.74 5.43
CA ASP A 5 -8.04 11.00 6.53
C ASP A 5 -7.59 9.64 7.10
N LEU A 6 -6.36 9.24 6.80
CA LEU A 6 -5.78 7.97 7.25
C LEU A 6 -4.62 8.18 8.22
N ASP A 7 -4.43 9.39 8.75
CA ASP A 7 -3.36 9.68 9.70
C ASP A 7 -3.43 8.74 10.91
N GLY A 8 -2.28 8.16 11.25
CA GLY A 8 -2.16 7.19 12.36
C GLY A 8 -2.76 5.80 12.08
N THR A 9 -3.40 5.59 10.92
CA THR A 9 -4.00 4.30 10.54
C THR A 9 -2.98 3.37 9.89
N CYS A 10 -3.12 2.06 10.10
CA CYS A 10 -2.33 1.03 9.42
C CYS A 10 -3.27 0.09 8.65
N VAL A 11 -3.00 -0.15 7.37
CA VAL A 11 -3.83 -0.95 6.45
C VAL A 11 -3.02 -2.12 5.90
N ILE A 12 -3.58 -3.33 5.92
CA ILE A 12 -3.00 -4.48 5.22
C ILE A 12 -3.63 -4.57 3.83
N VAL A 13 -2.80 -4.61 2.79
CA VAL A 13 -3.26 -4.76 1.40
C VAL A 13 -2.77 -6.09 0.84
N THR A 14 -3.70 -7.02 0.62
CA THR A 14 -3.43 -8.29 -0.06
C THR A 14 -3.40 -8.09 -1.58
N GLY A 15 -2.50 -8.78 -2.28
CA GLY A 15 -2.21 -8.51 -3.70
C GLY A 15 -1.59 -7.12 -3.92
N GLY A 16 -0.99 -6.54 -2.87
CA GLY A 16 -0.57 -5.13 -2.87
C GLY A 16 0.70 -4.83 -3.67
N ALA A 17 1.36 -5.86 -4.24
CA ALA A 17 2.64 -5.65 -4.91
C ALA A 17 2.51 -5.17 -6.37
N SER A 18 1.29 -5.13 -6.95
CA SER A 18 1.08 -4.63 -8.31
C SER A 18 -0.38 -4.22 -8.59
N GLY A 19 -0.63 -3.63 -9.77
CA GLY A 19 -1.98 -3.32 -10.26
C GLY A 19 -2.78 -2.45 -9.29
N ILE A 20 -4.05 -2.82 -9.09
CA ILE A 20 -4.95 -2.08 -8.19
C ILE A 20 -4.46 -2.14 -6.74
N GLY A 21 -3.96 -3.28 -6.27
CA GLY A 21 -3.46 -3.42 -4.91
C GLY A 21 -2.32 -2.43 -4.64
N ARG A 22 -1.41 -2.25 -5.59
CA ARG A 22 -0.37 -1.22 -5.50
C ARG A 22 -0.96 0.19 -5.47
N GLY A 23 -1.93 0.50 -6.34
CA GLY A 23 -2.59 1.80 -6.33
C GLY A 23 -3.30 2.11 -4.99
N ILE A 24 -3.85 1.10 -4.33
CA ILE A 24 -4.43 1.24 -2.98
C ILE A 24 -3.34 1.55 -1.95
N VAL A 25 -2.21 0.84 -1.98
CA VAL A 25 -1.05 1.10 -1.11
C VAL A 25 -0.59 2.55 -1.27
N ASP A 26 -0.41 3.00 -2.52
CA ASP A 26 0.02 4.37 -2.81
C ASP A 26 -1.01 5.39 -2.30
N THR A 27 -2.31 5.14 -2.52
CA THR A 27 -3.40 6.01 -2.01
C THR A 27 -3.38 6.10 -0.48
N VAL A 28 -3.17 4.98 0.23
CA VAL A 28 -3.11 4.96 1.70
C VAL A 28 -1.98 5.84 2.21
N ILE A 29 -0.80 5.74 1.59
CA ILE A 29 0.39 6.52 1.95
C ILE A 29 0.18 8.00 1.63
N GLU A 30 -0.38 8.32 0.46
CA GLU A 30 -0.71 9.70 0.05
C GLU A 30 -1.65 10.41 1.02
N HIS A 31 -2.49 9.64 1.72
CA HIS A 31 -3.46 10.14 2.70
C HIS A 31 -2.97 9.98 4.15
N GLY A 32 -1.67 9.79 4.37
CA GLY A 32 -1.03 9.81 5.70
C GLY A 32 -1.12 8.49 6.49
N GLY A 33 -1.70 7.46 5.89
CA GLY A 33 -1.73 6.12 6.44
C GLY A 33 -0.43 5.34 6.23
N ARG A 34 -0.31 4.22 6.94
CA ARG A 34 0.75 3.21 6.72
C ARG A 34 0.15 1.99 6.05
N ALA A 35 0.87 1.38 5.13
CA ALA A 35 0.43 0.18 4.43
C ALA A 35 1.40 -0.98 4.66
N ALA A 36 0.86 -2.14 5.05
CA ALA A 36 1.56 -3.41 5.03
C ALA A 36 1.18 -4.15 3.74
N VAL A 37 2.17 -4.38 2.88
CA VAL A 37 1.96 -5.05 1.59
C VAL A 37 2.09 -6.56 1.77
N TRP A 38 1.05 -7.28 1.38
CA TRP A 38 1.05 -8.74 1.36
C TRP A 38 0.75 -9.24 -0.06
N ASP A 39 1.65 -10.03 -0.62
CA ASP A 39 1.50 -10.63 -1.94
C ASP A 39 2.13 -12.03 -1.94
N ILE A 40 1.76 -12.88 -2.92
CA ILE A 40 2.37 -14.19 -3.10
C ILE A 40 3.68 -14.11 -3.89
N ASP A 41 3.84 -13.08 -4.72
CA ASP A 41 5.04 -12.85 -5.51
C ASP A 41 6.11 -12.12 -4.67
N GLU A 42 7.03 -12.90 -4.08
CA GLU A 42 8.14 -12.36 -3.27
C GLU A 42 9.01 -11.38 -4.07
N GLY A 43 9.20 -11.63 -5.37
CA GLY A 43 10.00 -10.78 -6.25
C GLY A 43 9.39 -9.38 -6.42
N ARG A 44 8.07 -9.29 -6.55
CA ARG A 44 7.35 -8.01 -6.57
C ARG A 44 7.30 -7.36 -5.19
N LEU A 45 7.12 -8.15 -4.13
CA LEU A 45 7.15 -7.63 -2.76
C LEU A 45 8.45 -6.89 -2.45
N ARG A 46 9.61 -7.48 -2.76
CA ARG A 46 10.91 -6.82 -2.52
C ARG A 46 11.06 -5.49 -3.25
N LYS A 47 10.55 -5.40 -4.48
CA LYS A 47 10.56 -4.15 -5.26
C LYS A 47 9.64 -3.09 -4.64
N THR A 48 8.50 -3.52 -4.10
CA THR A 48 7.50 -2.63 -3.51
C THR A 48 7.90 -2.16 -2.10
N ALA A 49 8.43 -3.05 -1.26
CA ALA A 49 8.80 -2.78 0.12
C ALA A 49 9.98 -1.81 0.29
N THR A 50 10.69 -1.48 -0.79
CA THR A 50 11.78 -0.49 -0.76
C THR A 50 11.26 0.95 -0.88
N ILE A 51 9.97 1.13 -1.19
CA ILE A 51 9.32 2.43 -1.40
C ILE A 51 7.94 2.40 -0.71
N CYS A 52 7.90 2.23 0.60
CA CYS A 52 6.74 2.40 1.48
C CYS A 52 7.23 2.69 2.91
#